data_AF-A0A2M8C681-F1
#
_entry.id   AF-A0A2M8C681-F1
#
_cell.length_a   1.000
_cell.length_b   1.000
_cell.length_c   1.000
_cell.angle_alpha   90.00
_cell.angle_beta   90.00
_cell.angle_gamma   90.00
#
_symmetry.space_group_name_H-M   'P 1'
#
loop_
_entity.id
_entity.type
_entity.pdbx_description
1 polymer ?
#
loop_
_entity_poly.entity_id
_entity_poly.type
_entity_poly.pdbx_seq_one_letter_code
_entity_poly.pdbx_strand_id
1 'polypeptide(L)'
;MSQVATLFQQVKIDPSWSFSDKTRKDTTYISHGYHRYPAKFIPHIVSRLAEKYTRVGDFIVDPFGGCGTTLVESKVMGRPSIAVDINPVAVLITKAKITPIDLVKIEKEFFILKNRLEKYSEKTRVKAPKHERIDYWFKPEEKIKLAFIFAEISKIKNQDVQDFFFCGFSNILKNCSIWLQKSNKPTRDFEKKPSEPIKTFLKQIKMMLRGNARLFELLSEKGYLKVPSKVVCTDARTTPAKDD
;
A
#
# COMPACT_ATOMS: atom_id res chain seq x y z
N MET A 1 -2.84 -45.12 1.02
CA MET A 1 -2.79 -43.64 0.83
C MET A 1 -2.72 -42.99 2.20
N SER A 2 -1.97 -41.89 2.36
CA SER A 2 -1.93 -41.17 3.63
C SER A 2 -3.34 -40.65 3.96
N GLN A 3 -3.69 -40.55 5.25
CA GLN A 3 -4.98 -40.00 5.69
C GLN A 3 -5.25 -38.62 5.08
N VAL A 4 -4.20 -37.82 4.86
CA VAL A 4 -4.26 -36.53 4.17
C VAL A 4 -4.73 -36.66 2.71
N ALA A 5 -4.20 -37.63 1.96
CA ALA A 5 -4.62 -37.85 0.57
C ALA A 5 -6.09 -38.28 0.47
N THR A 6 -6.55 -39.14 1.39
CA THR A 6 -7.97 -39.52 1.48
C THR A 6 -8.85 -38.32 1.83
N LEU A 7 -8.41 -37.45 2.75
CA LEU A 7 -9.13 -36.22 3.09
C LEU A 7 -9.28 -35.32 1.86
N PHE A 8 -8.20 -35.04 1.13
CA PHE A 8 -8.25 -34.19 -0.07
C PHE A 8 -9.16 -34.76 -1.18
N GLN A 9 -9.24 -36.08 -1.32
CA GLN A 9 -10.15 -36.72 -2.29
C GLN A 9 -11.63 -36.57 -1.91
N GLN A 10 -11.93 -36.44 -0.62
CA GLN A 10 -13.30 -36.30 -0.11
C GLN A 10 -13.75 -34.84 0.05
N VAL A 11 -12.81 -33.89 0.06
CA VAL A 11 -13.13 -32.45 0.14
C VAL A 11 -13.89 -32.04 -1.13
N LYS A 12 -15.15 -31.67 -0.96
CA LYS A 12 -15.95 -31.07 -2.05
C LYS A 12 -15.34 -29.72 -2.42
N ILE A 13 -15.06 -29.55 -3.72
CA ILE A 13 -14.59 -28.28 -4.25
C ILE A 13 -15.73 -27.26 -4.19
N ASP A 14 -15.51 -26.14 -3.52
CA ASP A 14 -16.41 -24.99 -3.53
C ASP A 14 -15.89 -23.93 -4.52
N PRO A 15 -16.48 -23.83 -5.73
CA PRO A 15 -16.02 -22.91 -6.76
C PRO A 15 -16.22 -21.44 -6.37
N SER A 16 -17.04 -21.14 -5.35
CA SER A 16 -17.26 -19.77 -4.90
C SER A 16 -15.99 -19.12 -4.34
N TRP A 17 -14.99 -19.91 -3.91
CA TRP A 17 -13.68 -19.42 -3.46
C TRP A 17 -12.70 -19.07 -4.59
N SER A 18 -13.09 -19.31 -5.84
CA SER A 18 -12.31 -18.86 -7.00
C SER A 18 -12.48 -17.36 -7.29
N PHE A 19 -13.57 -16.75 -6.83
CA PHE A 19 -13.93 -15.35 -7.12
C PHE A 19 -13.80 -15.00 -8.60
N SER A 20 -14.17 -15.94 -9.47
CA SER A 20 -14.03 -15.84 -10.94
C SER A 20 -14.85 -14.70 -11.56
N ASP A 21 -15.86 -14.20 -10.85
CA ASP A 21 -16.67 -13.04 -11.22
C ASP A 21 -16.00 -11.69 -10.92
N LYS A 22 -14.90 -11.67 -10.14
CA LYS A 22 -14.26 -10.42 -9.70
C LYS A 22 -13.23 -9.92 -10.70
N THR A 23 -13.38 -8.66 -11.08
CA THR A 23 -12.44 -7.96 -11.96
C THR A 23 -11.27 -7.36 -11.18
N ARG A 24 -10.26 -6.87 -11.91
CA ARG A 24 -9.18 -6.08 -11.30
C ARG A 24 -9.69 -4.83 -10.58
N LYS A 25 -10.77 -4.21 -11.08
CA LYS A 25 -11.36 -3.01 -10.46
C LYS A 25 -11.96 -3.37 -9.10
N ASP A 26 -12.60 -4.53 -8.99
CA ASP A 26 -13.22 -5.00 -7.76
C ASP A 26 -12.16 -5.35 -6.70
N THR A 27 -11.00 -5.87 -7.13
CA THR A 27 -9.89 -6.23 -6.23
C THR A 27 -8.97 -5.07 -5.87
N THR A 28 -9.19 -3.88 -6.44
CA THR A 28 -8.41 -2.66 -6.16
C THR A 28 -9.28 -1.47 -5.72
N TYR A 29 -10.51 -1.74 -5.28
CA TYR A 29 -11.41 -0.71 -4.77
C TYR A 29 -10.80 0.03 -3.55
N ILE A 30 -11.33 1.22 -3.24
CA ILE A 30 -10.86 2.09 -2.15
C ILE A 30 -9.32 2.28 -2.13
N SER A 31 -8.66 1.96 -1.02
CA SER A 31 -7.21 2.05 -0.85
C SER A 31 -6.44 0.79 -1.30
N HIS A 32 -7.09 -0.31 -1.70
CA HIS A 32 -6.40 -1.53 -2.17
C HIS A 32 -5.57 -1.32 -3.43
N GLY A 33 -5.89 -0.27 -4.20
CA GLY A 33 -5.17 0.13 -5.40
C GLY A 33 -3.95 1.02 -5.18
N TYR A 34 -3.62 1.44 -3.95
CA TYR A 34 -2.56 2.42 -3.70
C TYR A 34 -1.18 1.95 -4.15
N HIS A 35 -0.81 0.70 -3.84
CA HIS A 35 0.55 0.22 -4.06
C HIS A 35 0.58 -1.21 -4.58
N ARG A 36 1.51 -1.50 -5.49
CA ARG A 36 1.80 -2.85 -5.97
C ARG A 36 2.74 -3.55 -4.99
N TYR A 37 2.20 -4.53 -4.27
CA TYR A 37 2.97 -5.40 -3.39
C TYR A 37 2.93 -6.85 -3.88
N PRO A 38 4.05 -7.60 -3.87
CA PRO A 38 4.08 -8.99 -4.28
C PRO A 38 3.24 -9.87 -3.34
N ALA A 39 2.75 -11.01 -3.87
CA ALA A 39 2.05 -12.04 -3.11
C ALA A 39 0.84 -11.56 -2.25
N LYS A 40 0.11 -10.54 -2.73
CA LYS A 40 -1.14 -10.10 -2.07
C LYS A 40 -2.31 -11.05 -2.37
N PHE A 41 -3.13 -11.35 -1.36
CA PHE A 41 -4.45 -11.93 -1.59
C PHE A 41 -5.46 -10.87 -2.03
N ILE A 42 -6.53 -11.30 -2.70
CA ILE A 42 -7.64 -10.40 -3.07
C ILE A 42 -8.45 -10.01 -1.82
N PRO A 43 -9.02 -8.80 -1.75
CA PRO A 43 -9.76 -8.35 -0.57
C PRO A 43 -10.91 -9.28 -0.18
N HIS A 44 -11.66 -9.79 -1.15
CA HIS A 44 -12.83 -10.65 -0.96
C HIS A 44 -12.57 -11.94 -0.17
N ILE A 45 -11.34 -12.47 -0.22
CA ILE A 45 -10.98 -13.63 0.62
C ILE A 45 -11.05 -13.23 2.10
N VAL A 46 -10.46 -12.08 2.45
CA VAL A 46 -10.51 -11.60 3.84
C VAL A 46 -11.93 -11.25 4.23
N SER A 47 -12.68 -10.52 3.39
CA SER A 47 -14.05 -10.11 3.73
C SER A 47 -14.89 -11.34 4.06
N ARG A 48 -14.84 -12.37 3.21
CA ARG A 48 -15.58 -13.62 3.44
C ARG A 48 -15.13 -14.35 4.71
N LEU A 49 -13.83 -14.42 4.97
CA LEU A 49 -13.31 -15.06 6.20
C LEU A 49 -13.75 -14.30 7.46
N ALA A 50 -13.63 -12.98 7.46
CA ALA A 50 -14.04 -12.16 8.59
C ALA A 50 -15.56 -12.22 8.82
N GLU A 51 -16.37 -12.17 7.77
CA GLU A 51 -17.83 -12.32 7.88
C GLU A 51 -18.23 -13.69 8.41
N LYS A 52 -17.54 -14.75 7.99
CA LYS A 52 -17.84 -16.12 8.39
C LYS A 52 -17.43 -16.44 9.83
N TYR A 53 -16.32 -15.88 10.30
CA TYR A 53 -15.69 -16.29 11.55
C TYR A 53 -15.63 -15.20 12.63
N THR A 54 -16.12 -13.98 12.36
CA THR A 54 -16.11 -12.87 13.32
C THR A 54 -17.40 -12.05 13.25
N ARG A 55 -17.73 -11.39 14.37
CA ARG A 55 -18.81 -10.40 14.46
C ARG A 55 -18.24 -8.99 14.31
N VAL A 56 -19.10 -8.02 13.99
CA VAL A 56 -18.73 -6.60 14.05
C VAL A 56 -18.21 -6.29 15.46
N GLY A 57 -17.09 -5.57 15.55
CA GLY A 57 -16.43 -5.27 16.83
C GLY A 57 -15.42 -6.32 17.31
N ASP A 58 -15.42 -7.55 16.80
CA ASP A 58 -14.39 -8.55 17.13
C ASP A 58 -13.00 -8.09 16.64
N PHE A 59 -11.96 -8.46 17.38
CA PHE A 59 -10.58 -8.02 17.11
C PHE A 59 -9.84 -8.98 16.16
N ILE A 60 -9.31 -8.45 15.06
CA ILE A 60 -8.59 -9.23 14.03
C ILE A 60 -7.08 -9.01 14.15
N VAL A 61 -6.32 -10.11 14.19
CA VAL A 61 -4.86 -10.10 14.22
C VAL A 61 -4.31 -10.70 12.92
N ASP A 62 -3.37 -10.00 12.29
CA ASP A 62 -2.61 -10.50 11.14
C ASP A 62 -1.09 -10.47 11.44
N PRO A 63 -0.47 -11.61 11.76
CA PRO A 63 0.95 -11.66 12.11
C PRO A 63 1.89 -11.42 10.91
N PHE A 64 1.36 -11.41 9.69
CA PHE A 64 2.13 -11.19 8.45
C PHE A 64 1.40 -10.19 7.55
N GLY A 65 1.18 -8.99 8.08
CA GLY A 65 0.25 -8.02 7.51
C GLY A 65 0.54 -7.56 6.10
N GLY A 66 1.79 -7.64 5.63
CA GLY A 66 2.18 -7.26 4.27
C GLY A 66 1.69 -5.85 3.92
N CYS A 67 0.97 -5.73 2.80
CA CYS A 67 0.39 -4.45 2.36
C CYS A 67 -0.99 -4.14 3.00
N GLY A 68 -1.36 -4.82 4.08
CA GLY A 68 -2.45 -4.40 4.95
C GLY A 68 -3.85 -4.69 4.42
N THR A 69 -4.01 -5.63 3.50
CA THR A 69 -5.33 -6.00 2.97
C THR A 69 -6.26 -6.45 4.11
N THR A 70 -5.75 -7.22 5.08
CA THR A 70 -6.53 -7.64 6.26
C THR A 70 -7.06 -6.46 7.07
N LEU A 71 -6.22 -5.45 7.32
CA LEU A 71 -6.61 -4.30 8.14
C LEU A 71 -7.60 -3.38 7.42
N VAL A 72 -7.42 -3.17 6.11
CA VAL A 72 -8.39 -2.38 5.33
C VAL A 72 -9.75 -3.05 5.37
N GLU A 73 -9.81 -4.35 5.09
CA GLU A 73 -11.06 -5.12 5.12
C GLU A 73 -11.68 -5.13 6.52
N SER A 74 -10.88 -5.37 7.57
CA SER A 74 -11.34 -5.31 8.96
C SER A 74 -11.99 -3.95 9.27
N LYS A 75 -11.36 -2.84 8.87
CA LYS A 75 -11.86 -1.49 9.12
C LYS A 75 -13.19 -1.21 8.41
N VAL A 76 -13.31 -1.53 7.11
CA VAL A 76 -14.57 -1.31 6.36
C VAL A 76 -15.71 -2.19 6.87
N MET A 77 -15.37 -3.29 7.53
CA MET A 77 -16.29 -4.21 8.19
C MET A 77 -16.58 -3.84 9.65
N GLY A 78 -15.97 -2.80 10.22
CA GLY A 78 -16.22 -2.39 11.60
C GLY A 78 -15.53 -3.26 12.65
N ARG A 79 -14.43 -3.93 12.28
CA ARG A 79 -13.62 -4.76 13.18
C ARG A 79 -12.31 -4.05 13.52
N PRO A 80 -12.02 -3.81 14.81
CA PRO A 80 -10.71 -3.36 15.22
C PRO A 80 -9.64 -4.38 14.82
N SER A 81 -8.44 -3.92 14.47
CA SER A 81 -7.40 -4.82 13.96
C SER A 81 -5.97 -4.39 14.25
N ILE A 82 -5.09 -5.38 14.34
CA ILE A 82 -3.64 -5.17 14.39
C ILE A 82 -2.92 -6.08 13.41
N ALA A 83 -1.86 -5.56 12.79
CA ALA A 83 -0.91 -6.33 12.00
C ALA A 83 0.52 -6.11 12.44
N VAL A 84 1.35 -7.11 12.13
CA VAL A 84 2.80 -7.04 12.25
C VAL A 84 3.43 -7.35 10.90
N ASP A 85 4.48 -6.61 10.55
CA ASP A 85 5.35 -6.94 9.41
C ASP A 85 6.78 -6.43 9.69
N ILE A 86 7.78 -7.20 9.27
CA ILE A 86 9.19 -6.83 9.46
C ILE A 86 9.65 -5.78 8.44
N ASN A 87 8.96 -5.66 7.31
CA ASN A 87 9.33 -4.77 6.22
C ASN A 87 8.75 -3.35 6.46
N PRO A 88 9.60 -2.33 6.67
CA PRO A 88 9.13 -0.96 6.92
C PRO A 88 8.34 -0.38 5.74
N VAL A 89 8.59 -0.84 4.51
CA VAL A 89 7.81 -0.42 3.33
C VAL A 89 6.40 -1.00 3.37
N ALA A 90 6.25 -2.26 3.81
CA ALA A 90 4.94 -2.90 3.97
C ALA A 90 4.11 -2.18 5.04
N VAL A 91 4.75 -1.80 6.14
CA VAL A 91 4.17 -0.99 7.22
C VAL A 91 3.73 0.40 6.72
N LEU A 92 4.58 1.11 5.97
CA LEU A 92 4.24 2.40 5.36
C LEU A 92 3.01 2.30 4.45
N ILE A 93 2.99 1.29 3.57
CA ILE A 93 1.87 1.05 2.66
C ILE A 93 0.60 0.79 3.46
N THR A 94 0.68 -0.05 4.49
CA THR A 94 -0.45 -0.39 5.35
C THR A 94 -0.99 0.84 6.09
N LYS A 95 -0.12 1.66 6.70
CA LYS A 95 -0.52 2.93 7.33
C LYS A 95 -1.29 3.85 6.37
N ALA A 96 -0.77 4.05 5.17
CA ALA A 96 -1.44 4.86 4.15
C ALA A 96 -2.79 4.29 3.73
N LYS A 97 -2.93 2.95 3.67
CA LYS A 97 -4.17 2.29 3.24
C LYS A 97 -5.28 2.27 4.29
N ILE A 98 -4.93 2.24 5.58
CA ILE A 98 -5.90 2.10 6.70
C ILE A 98 -6.32 3.44 7.30
N THR A 99 -5.72 4.54 6.82
CA THR A 99 -5.92 5.88 7.36
C THR A 99 -6.77 6.70 6.40
N PRO A 100 -8.08 6.85 6.65
CA PRO A 100 -8.90 7.81 5.91
C PRO A 100 -8.46 9.23 6.26
N ILE A 101 -8.09 10.02 5.27
CA ILE A 101 -7.67 11.41 5.47
C ILE A 101 -8.79 12.33 5.02
N ASP A 102 -9.08 13.36 5.81
CA ASP A 102 -10.02 14.43 5.44
C ASP A 102 -9.70 15.01 4.05
N LEU A 103 -10.74 15.17 3.22
CA LEU A 103 -10.60 15.51 1.80
C LEU A 103 -10.05 16.91 1.61
N VAL A 104 -10.57 17.89 2.35
CA VAL A 104 -10.12 19.28 2.26
C VAL A 104 -8.65 19.37 2.66
N LYS A 105 -8.26 18.67 3.72
CA LYS A 105 -6.89 18.62 4.22
C LYS A 105 -5.92 18.04 3.19
N ILE A 106 -6.23 16.87 2.62
CA ILE A 106 -5.29 16.21 1.70
C ILE A 106 -5.22 16.91 0.33
N GLU A 107 -6.32 17.48 -0.15
CA GLU A 107 -6.34 18.25 -1.40
C GLU A 107 -5.55 19.54 -1.29
N LYS A 108 -5.67 20.25 -0.15
CA LYS A 108 -4.86 21.45 0.13
C LYS A 108 -3.36 21.13 0.13
N GLU A 109 -2.97 20.06 0.83
CA GLU A 109 -1.56 19.64 0.87
C GLU A 109 -1.07 19.16 -0.50
N PHE A 110 -1.90 18.44 -1.26
CA PHE A 110 -1.57 18.04 -2.62
C PHE A 110 -1.37 19.24 -3.55
N PHE A 111 -2.23 20.27 -3.46
CA PHE A 111 -2.07 21.49 -4.25
C PHE A 111 -0.74 22.20 -3.95
N ILE A 112 -0.40 22.35 -2.66
CA ILE A 112 0.86 22.94 -2.23
C ILE A 112 2.06 22.12 -2.74
N LEU A 113 2.03 20.80 -2.54
CA LEU A 113 3.10 19.90 -2.98
C LEU A 113 3.26 19.95 -4.50
N LYS A 114 2.16 19.87 -5.26
CA LYS A 114 2.17 19.95 -6.72
C LYS A 114 2.84 21.24 -7.21
N ASN A 115 2.47 22.40 -6.66
CA ASN A 115 3.06 23.68 -7.05
C ASN A 115 4.56 23.76 -6.73
N ARG A 116 5.03 23.09 -5.67
CA ARG A 116 6.47 22.99 -5.38
C ARG A 116 7.19 22.09 -6.38
N LEU A 117 6.58 20.95 -6.72
CA LEU A 117 7.14 20.01 -7.68
C LEU A 117 7.23 20.58 -9.10
N GLU A 118 6.25 21.39 -9.51
CA GLU A 118 6.23 22.06 -10.82
C GLU A 118 7.30 23.15 -10.97
N LYS A 119 7.90 23.62 -9.86
CA LYS A 119 9.05 24.55 -9.88
C LYS A 119 10.39 23.88 -10.15
N TYR A 120 10.42 22.55 -10.29
CA TYR A 120 11.64 21.85 -10.63
C TYR A 120 12.23 22.36 -11.95
N SER A 121 13.54 22.56 -11.95
CA SER A 121 14.35 22.87 -13.12
C SER A 121 15.71 22.17 -13.01
N GLU A 122 16.46 22.10 -14.11
CA GLU A 122 17.82 21.52 -14.12
C GLU A 122 18.79 22.24 -13.18
N LYS A 123 18.50 23.51 -12.82
CA LYS A 123 19.28 24.30 -11.86
C LYS A 123 18.94 23.98 -10.39
N THR A 124 17.90 23.16 -10.15
CA THR A 124 17.44 22.82 -8.80
C THR A 124 18.49 21.98 -8.09
N ARG A 125 19.04 22.53 -7.00
CA ARG A 125 20.02 21.83 -6.19
C ARG A 125 19.31 20.93 -5.20
N VAL A 126 19.50 19.62 -5.33
CA VAL A 126 19.04 18.64 -4.34
C VAL A 126 20.17 17.70 -3.95
N LYS A 127 20.22 17.36 -2.66
CA LYS A 127 21.15 16.33 -2.17
C LYS A 127 20.57 14.95 -2.47
N ALA A 128 20.96 14.37 -3.59
CA ALA A 128 20.63 12.98 -3.90
C ALA A 128 21.47 12.01 -3.02
N PRO A 129 20.92 10.87 -2.63
CA PRO A 129 21.68 9.86 -1.89
C PRO A 129 22.83 9.32 -2.76
N LYS A 130 23.98 9.11 -2.13
CA LYS A 130 25.13 8.40 -2.71
C LYS A 130 25.13 7.00 -2.13
N HIS A 131 24.62 6.02 -2.89
CA HIS A 131 24.52 4.64 -2.42
C HIS A 131 24.52 3.69 -3.62
N GLU A 132 25.45 2.74 -3.61
CA GLU A 132 25.68 1.82 -4.73
C GLU A 132 24.42 1.08 -5.17
N ARG A 133 23.64 0.53 -4.22
CA ARG A 133 22.36 -0.13 -4.55
C ARG A 133 21.31 0.80 -5.16
N ILE A 134 21.34 2.10 -4.89
CA ILE A 134 20.41 3.05 -5.52
C ILE A 134 20.90 3.33 -6.94
N ASP A 135 22.19 3.61 -7.09
CA ASP A 135 22.83 3.87 -8.38
C ASP A 135 22.74 2.66 -9.34
N TYR A 136 22.65 1.46 -8.78
CA TYR A 136 22.42 0.22 -9.51
C TYR A 136 21.06 0.18 -10.25
N TRP A 137 20.02 0.86 -9.72
CA TRP A 137 18.65 0.81 -10.25
C TRP A 137 18.19 2.10 -10.93
N PHE A 138 18.79 3.25 -10.61
CA PHE A 138 18.31 4.56 -11.06
C PHE A 138 19.38 5.30 -11.85
N LYS A 139 19.02 5.78 -13.04
CA LYS A 139 19.86 6.68 -13.82
C LYS A 139 20.00 8.03 -13.08
N PRO A 140 21.09 8.78 -13.28
CA PRO A 140 21.36 10.01 -12.53
C PRO A 140 20.24 11.05 -12.59
N GLU A 141 19.62 11.24 -13.76
CA GLU A 141 18.54 12.21 -13.96
C GLU A 141 17.31 11.87 -13.12
N GLU A 142 16.81 10.65 -13.21
CA GLU A 142 15.65 10.19 -12.45
C GLU A 142 15.94 10.17 -10.95
N LYS A 143 17.16 9.80 -10.55
CA LYS A 143 17.58 9.82 -9.15
C LYS A 143 17.49 11.21 -8.54
N ILE A 144 17.94 12.25 -9.25
CA ILE A 144 17.87 13.65 -8.79
C ILE A 144 16.41 14.09 -8.61
N LYS A 145 15.55 13.81 -9.59
CA LYS A 145 14.11 14.14 -9.52
C LYS A 145 13.40 13.39 -8.40
N LEU A 146 13.71 12.12 -8.20
CA LEU A 146 13.17 11.32 -7.07
C LEU A 146 13.64 11.87 -5.72
N ALA A 147 14.91 12.28 -5.60
CA ALA A 147 15.42 12.91 -4.39
C ALA A 147 14.73 14.25 -4.11
N PHE A 148 14.41 15.02 -5.15
CA PHE A 148 13.62 16.24 -5.02
C PHE A 148 12.19 15.97 -4.53
N ILE A 149 11.49 15.01 -5.12
CA ILE A 149 10.15 14.60 -4.65
C ILE A 149 10.20 14.18 -3.18
N PHE A 150 11.17 13.33 -2.81
CA PHE A 150 11.36 12.88 -1.44
C PHE A 150 11.57 14.05 -0.48
N ALA A 151 12.44 15.01 -0.85
CA ALA A 151 12.72 16.19 -0.02
C ALA A 151 11.49 17.08 0.16
N GLU A 152 10.66 17.25 -0.87
CA GLU A 152 9.42 18.05 -0.74
C GLU A 152 8.35 17.34 0.10
N ILE A 153 8.20 16.02 -0.02
CA ILE A 153 7.31 15.23 0.85
C ILE A 153 7.76 15.31 2.31
N SER A 154 9.08 15.26 2.55
CA SER A 154 9.66 15.31 3.90
C SER A 154 9.35 16.62 4.66
N LYS A 155 8.96 17.69 3.96
CA LYS A 155 8.57 18.97 4.57
C LYS A 155 7.14 18.98 5.10
N ILE A 156 6.32 17.98 4.76
CA ILE A 156 4.94 17.88 5.20
C ILE A 156 4.91 17.51 6.67
N LYS A 157 4.23 18.34 7.50
CA LYS A 157 4.21 18.18 8.96
C LYS A 157 3.25 17.11 9.45
N ASN A 158 2.11 16.93 8.77
CA ASN A 158 1.12 15.95 9.20
C ASN A 158 1.57 14.54 8.76
N GLN A 159 1.79 13.65 9.73
CA GLN A 159 2.35 12.33 9.47
C GLN A 159 1.47 11.47 8.55
N ASP A 160 0.15 11.46 8.73
CA ASP A 160 -0.75 10.64 7.90
C ASP A 160 -0.71 11.07 6.43
N VAL A 161 -0.72 12.38 6.19
CA VAL A 161 -0.59 12.96 4.85
C VAL A 161 0.80 12.68 4.28
N GLN A 162 1.85 12.77 5.09
CA GLN A 162 3.21 12.46 4.68
C GLN A 162 3.35 10.98 4.28
N ASP A 163 2.85 10.05 5.09
CA ASP A 163 2.83 8.62 4.84
C ASP A 163 2.05 8.28 3.56
N PHE A 164 0.92 8.97 3.33
CA PHE A 164 0.16 8.85 2.09
C PHE A 164 0.99 9.21 0.85
N PHE A 165 1.69 10.35 0.88
CA PHE A 165 2.54 10.76 -0.23
C PHE A 165 3.78 9.86 -0.39
N PHE A 166 4.40 9.40 0.71
CA PHE A 166 5.51 8.45 0.64
C PHE A 166 5.08 7.08 0.13
N CYS A 167 3.85 6.62 0.42
CA CYS A 167 3.28 5.43 -0.19
C CYS A 167 3.18 5.59 -1.72
N GLY A 168 2.67 6.73 -2.20
CA GLY A 168 2.64 7.05 -3.63
C GLY A 168 4.03 7.12 -4.26
N PHE A 169 4.98 7.75 -3.57
CA PHE A 169 6.39 7.82 -4.00
C PHE A 169 7.02 6.42 -4.11
N SER A 170 6.84 5.57 -3.10
CA SER A 170 7.33 4.20 -3.09
C SER A 170 6.79 3.40 -4.28
N ASN A 171 5.51 3.58 -4.64
CA ASN A 171 4.89 2.84 -5.74
C ASN A 171 5.51 3.16 -7.12
N ILE A 172 6.00 4.39 -7.33
CA ILE A 172 6.56 4.81 -8.62
C ILE A 172 8.03 4.43 -8.81
N LEU A 173 8.74 4.02 -7.75
CA LEU A 173 10.17 3.70 -7.80
C LEU A 173 10.50 2.64 -8.87
N LYS A 174 9.64 1.62 -9.02
CA LYS A 174 9.80 0.62 -10.08
C LYS A 174 9.60 1.22 -11.48
N ASN A 175 8.69 2.19 -11.65
CA ASN A 175 8.45 2.88 -12.92
C ASN A 175 9.65 3.76 -13.34
N CYS A 176 10.27 4.42 -12.38
CA CYS A 176 11.38 5.36 -12.57
C CYS A 176 12.77 4.72 -12.50
N SER A 177 12.87 3.41 -12.34
CA SER A 177 14.13 2.65 -12.36
C SER A 177 14.30 1.85 -13.66
N ILE A 178 15.45 1.19 -13.82
CA ILE A 178 15.70 0.20 -14.87
C ILE A 178 15.22 -1.21 -14.51
N TRP A 179 14.37 -1.38 -13.48
CA TRP A 179 13.79 -2.69 -13.16
C TRP A 179 12.78 -3.13 -14.23
N LEU A 180 12.96 -4.34 -14.78
CA LEU A 180 12.00 -5.02 -15.66
C LEU A 180 10.58 -5.09 -15.05
N GLN A 181 9.62 -4.40 -15.69
CA GLN A 181 8.27 -4.22 -15.13
C GLN A 181 7.53 -5.54 -14.86
N LYS A 182 7.69 -6.52 -15.75
CA LYS A 182 6.99 -7.81 -15.71
C LYS A 182 7.55 -8.78 -14.66
N SER A 183 8.72 -8.51 -14.10
CA SER A 183 9.38 -9.42 -13.17
C SER A 183 9.17 -9.00 -11.72
N ASN A 184 8.81 -9.94 -10.86
CA ASN A 184 8.88 -9.77 -9.40
C ASN A 184 10.31 -10.02 -8.88
N LYS A 185 11.15 -10.68 -9.67
CA LYS A 185 12.58 -10.84 -9.35
C LYS A 185 13.32 -9.55 -9.71
N PRO A 186 14.39 -9.19 -8.97
CA PRO A 186 15.22 -8.02 -9.28
C PRO A 186 15.98 -8.26 -10.60
N THR A 187 15.37 -7.86 -11.70
CA THR A 187 15.93 -8.01 -13.06
C THR A 187 16.05 -6.64 -13.69
N ARG A 188 17.26 -6.30 -14.17
CA ARG A 188 17.50 -5.04 -14.90
C ARG A 188 17.15 -5.20 -16.37
N ASP A 189 16.55 -4.17 -16.91
CA ASP A 189 16.28 -3.97 -18.33
C ASP A 189 16.95 -2.66 -18.74
N PHE A 190 18.12 -2.75 -19.38
CA PHE A 190 18.93 -1.60 -19.74
C PHE A 190 18.32 -0.77 -20.88
N GLU A 191 17.48 -1.39 -21.71
CA GLU A 191 16.75 -0.75 -22.80
C GLU A 191 15.48 -0.03 -22.32
N LYS A 192 15.05 -0.31 -21.09
CA LYS A 192 13.93 0.39 -20.48
C LYS A 192 14.20 1.89 -20.43
N LYS A 193 13.26 2.65 -20.99
CA LYS A 193 13.14 4.10 -20.77
C LYS A 193 12.34 4.34 -19.48
N PRO A 194 12.98 4.79 -18.37
CA PRO A 194 12.27 5.03 -17.13
C PRO A 194 11.19 6.11 -17.31
N SER A 195 10.14 6.02 -16.51
CA SER A 195 9.08 7.05 -16.53
C SER A 195 9.56 8.33 -15.85
N GLU A 196 9.18 9.49 -16.38
CA GLU A 196 9.50 10.80 -15.80
C GLU A 196 8.94 10.88 -14.35
N PRO A 197 9.78 11.07 -13.32
CA PRO A 197 9.37 10.91 -11.92
C PRO A 197 8.26 11.84 -11.45
N ILE A 198 8.32 13.14 -11.76
CA ILE A 198 7.35 14.13 -11.24
C ILE A 198 5.97 13.87 -11.82
N LYS A 199 5.88 13.70 -13.15
CA LYS A 199 4.64 13.37 -13.85
C LYS A 199 4.05 12.04 -13.37
N THR A 200 4.89 11.03 -13.18
CA THR A 200 4.46 9.71 -12.70
C THR A 200 3.93 9.79 -11.27
N PHE A 201 4.62 10.52 -10.40
CA PHE A 201 4.20 10.77 -9.02
C PHE A 201 2.84 11.47 -8.97
N LEU A 202 2.69 12.59 -9.68
CA LEU A 202 1.42 13.34 -9.70
C LEU A 202 0.26 12.50 -10.22
N LYS A 203 0.49 11.66 -11.24
CA LYS A 203 -0.54 10.72 -11.74
C LYS A 203 -0.92 9.68 -10.69
N GLN A 204 0.07 9.12 -9.99
CA GLN A 204 -0.15 8.16 -8.91
C GLN A 204 -0.97 8.77 -7.78
N ILE A 205 -0.60 9.96 -7.32
CA ILE A 205 -1.29 10.65 -6.23
C ILE A 205 -2.74 10.99 -6.60
N LYS A 206 -3.02 11.47 -7.82
CA LYS A 206 -4.40 11.70 -8.29
C LYS A 206 -5.26 10.43 -8.28
N MET A 207 -4.66 9.26 -8.53
CA MET A 207 -5.37 7.98 -8.40
C MET A 207 -5.64 7.66 -6.93
N MET A 208 -4.65 7.84 -6.05
CA MET A 208 -4.80 7.59 -4.62
C MET A 208 -5.81 8.53 -3.97
N LEU A 209 -5.87 9.82 -4.34
CA LEU A 209 -6.87 10.78 -3.84
C LEU A 209 -8.30 10.29 -4.08
N ARG A 210 -8.58 9.73 -5.26
CA ARG A 210 -9.89 9.12 -5.59
C ARG A 210 -10.19 7.90 -4.72
N GLY A 211 -9.17 7.10 -4.39
CA GLY A 211 -9.32 5.98 -3.47
C GLY A 211 -9.56 6.44 -2.03
N ASN A 212 -8.89 7.52 -1.59
CA ASN A 212 -9.07 8.12 -0.27
C ASN A 212 -10.49 8.68 -0.11
N ALA A 213 -11.00 9.38 -1.13
CA ALA A 213 -12.38 9.88 -1.15
C ALA A 213 -13.39 8.77 -0.90
N ARG A 214 -13.28 7.68 -1.68
CA ARG A 214 -14.17 6.50 -1.53
C ARG A 214 -14.02 5.82 -0.18
N LEU A 215 -12.80 5.71 0.35
CA LEU A 215 -12.56 5.14 1.68
C LEU A 215 -13.19 6.00 2.78
N PHE A 216 -12.98 7.32 2.71
CA PHE A 216 -13.49 8.26 3.68
C PHE A 216 -15.02 8.28 3.70
N GLU A 217 -15.65 8.36 2.52
CA GLU A 217 -17.10 8.29 2.34
C GLU A 217 -17.68 6.99 2.89
N LEU A 218 -17.17 5.84 2.45
CA LEU A 218 -17.62 4.51 2.90
C LEU A 218 -17.54 4.36 4.43
N LEU A 219 -16.44 4.80 5.03
CA LEU A 219 -16.26 4.71 6.48
C LEU A 219 -17.13 5.73 7.23
N SER A 220 -17.43 6.88 6.62
CA SER A 220 -18.33 7.88 7.21
C SER A 220 -19.76 7.36 7.25
N GLU A 221 -20.25 6.83 6.13
CA GLU A 221 -21.60 6.25 6.01
C GLU A 221 -21.82 5.09 6.98
N LYS A 222 -20.81 4.26 7.19
CA LYS A 222 -20.86 3.13 8.13
C LYS A 222 -20.57 3.51 9.58
N GLY A 223 -20.13 4.74 9.87
CA GLY A 223 -19.70 5.14 11.21
C GLY A 223 -18.37 4.51 11.68
N TYR A 224 -17.53 4.05 10.74
CA TYR A 224 -16.32 3.28 11.01
C TYR A 224 -15.01 4.07 10.88
N LEU A 225 -15.07 5.39 10.70
CA LEU A 225 -13.88 6.26 10.66
C LEU A 225 -12.95 6.06 11.88
N LYS A 226 -13.55 5.82 13.05
CA LYS A 226 -12.83 5.68 14.33
C LYS A 226 -12.48 4.24 14.71
N VAL A 227 -12.80 3.25 13.86
CA VAL A 227 -12.44 1.84 14.12
C VAL A 227 -10.91 1.72 14.17
N PRO A 228 -10.33 1.25 15.29
CA PRO A 228 -8.89 1.25 15.45
C PRO A 228 -8.25 0.18 14.57
N SER A 229 -7.24 0.59 13.82
CA SER A 229 -6.45 -0.32 12.99
C SER A 229 -4.99 0.09 13.10
N LYS A 230 -4.10 -0.83 13.45
CA LYS A 230 -2.68 -0.51 13.70
C LYS A 230 -1.78 -1.53 13.03
N VAL A 231 -0.69 -1.05 12.44
CA VAL A 231 0.39 -1.92 11.97
C VAL A 231 1.68 -1.59 12.73
N VAL A 232 2.43 -2.61 13.11
CA VAL A 232 3.68 -2.49 13.86
C VAL A 232 4.83 -3.06 13.04
N CYS A 233 5.92 -2.31 12.94
CA CYS A 233 7.15 -2.77 12.30
C CYS A 233 7.97 -3.59 13.31
N THR A 234 7.79 -4.90 13.32
CA THR A 234 8.53 -5.80 14.20
C THR A 234 8.57 -7.22 13.62
N ASP A 235 9.40 -8.06 14.21
CA ASP A 235 9.36 -9.49 13.98
C ASP A 235 8.10 -10.09 14.63
N ALA A 236 7.34 -10.89 13.88
CA ALA A 236 6.15 -11.55 14.42
C ALA A 236 6.46 -12.42 15.64
N ARG A 237 7.68 -12.98 15.71
CA ARG A 237 8.15 -13.81 16.83
C ARG A 237 8.33 -13.04 18.15
N THR A 238 8.41 -11.71 18.10
CA THR A 238 8.57 -10.85 19.29
C THR A 238 7.27 -10.18 19.71
N THR A 239 6.16 -10.47 19.02
CA THR A 239 4.84 -9.92 19.34
C THR A 239 4.24 -10.76 20.46
N PRO A 240 3.86 -10.18 21.61
CA PRO A 240 3.37 -10.97 22.72
C PRO A 240 2.00 -11.58 22.37
N ALA A 241 1.97 -12.90 22.17
CA ALA A 241 0.83 -13.71 22.55
C ALA A 241 1.25 -14.40 23.84
N LYS A 242 0.55 -14.16 24.95
CA LYS A 242 0.68 -15.09 26.07
C LYS A 242 0.09 -16.41 25.58
N ASP A 243 0.83 -17.50 25.74
CA ASP A 243 0.22 -18.82 25.65
C ASP A 243 -0.76 -18.91 26.82
N ASP A 244 -2.05 -19.09 26.51
CA ASP A 244 -3.09 -19.45 27.49
C ASP A 244 -3.02 -20.96 27.77
#